data_AF-A0A1Q7ZBP8-F1
#
_entry.id   AF-A0A1Q7ZBP8-F1
#
_cell.length_a   1.000
_cell.length_b   1.000
_cell.length_c   1.000
_cell.angle_alpha   90.00
_cell.angle_beta   90.00
_cell.angle_gamma   90.00
#
_symmetry.space_group_name_H-M   'P 1'
#
loop_
_entity.id
_entity.type
_entity.pdbx_description
1 polymer ?
#
loop_
_entity_poly.entity_id
_entity_poly.type
_entity_poly.pdbx_seq_one_letter_code
_entity_poly.pdbx_strand_id
1 'polypeptide(L)'
;MNDEEDLAAEGYAWGFARQERELPEEEYRAHMRLLDEVDEEELEGLDLKDADDYVLWAAAQAFEELERHEDAIAVLKRIAASTSPHPALDYPDILFRLEELLKDRGDYDEALPLLHRVEQIDSNLRERCDERRAEILILRGEPAEGLRLFEKTARAFPDDPWVPLRAAWALLTSGSYGEIPRLIDWCEKALKKVKHEEEARAAASEIDRLRRESEARRKRRARLDTEGAGPPAGLEAVKEDILAALDAEEARLTGNPPRTQDARARAEERLAALHARASKGWDDAVEEQKESLIAEFDELRWDVVGVAERFGIELPGVDD
;
A
#
# COMPACT_ATOMS: atom_id res chain seq x y z
N MET A 1 36.29 7.30 -14.32
CA MET A 1 36.04 8.04 -13.06
C MET A 1 34.78 8.84 -13.37
N ASN A 2 33.67 8.49 -12.72
CA ASN A 2 32.28 9.00 -12.86
C ASN A 2 31.19 8.06 -13.43
N ASP A 3 31.38 6.73 -13.47
CA ASP A 3 30.23 5.84 -13.79
C ASP A 3 29.29 5.63 -12.57
N GLU A 4 29.76 5.84 -11.34
CA GLU A 4 28.94 5.73 -10.12
C GLU A 4 28.10 7.00 -9.81
N GLU A 5 28.51 8.17 -10.31
CA GLU A 5 27.76 9.44 -10.11
C GLU A 5 26.54 9.58 -11.05
N ASP A 6 26.48 8.76 -12.11
CA ASP A 6 25.40 8.75 -13.11
C ASP A 6 24.43 7.56 -12.91
N LEU A 7 24.46 6.89 -11.76
CA LEU A 7 23.54 5.78 -11.46
C LEU A 7 22.08 6.28 -11.45
N ALA A 8 21.23 5.57 -12.17
CA ALA A 8 19.79 5.78 -12.15
C ALA A 8 19.24 5.64 -10.72
N ALA A 9 18.32 6.53 -10.36
CA ALA A 9 17.56 6.49 -9.12
C ALA A 9 16.11 6.10 -9.43
N GLU A 10 15.32 5.77 -8.41
CA GLU A 10 13.92 5.39 -8.61
C GLU A 10 13.14 6.50 -9.33
N GLY A 11 12.50 6.15 -10.45
CA GLY A 11 11.79 7.09 -11.31
C GLY A 11 12.67 7.93 -12.25
N TYR A 12 14.01 7.82 -12.19
CA TYR A 12 14.95 8.60 -13.00
C TYR A 12 15.81 7.73 -13.91
N ALA A 13 15.74 7.98 -15.21
CA ALA A 13 16.58 7.30 -16.21
C ALA A 13 18.01 7.86 -16.26
N TRP A 14 18.22 9.10 -15.79
CA TRP A 14 19.53 9.75 -15.70
C TRP A 14 19.90 9.94 -14.23
N GLY A 15 21.15 9.74 -13.83
CA GLY A 15 21.60 10.18 -12.50
C GLY A 15 21.58 11.70 -12.35
N PHE A 16 21.45 12.22 -11.13
CA PHE A 16 21.31 13.65 -10.87
C PHE A 16 22.46 14.50 -11.41
N ALA A 17 23.71 13.99 -11.41
CA ALA A 17 24.86 14.69 -11.98
C ALA A 17 24.72 14.90 -13.51
N ARG A 18 24.11 13.94 -14.21
CA ARG A 18 23.77 14.08 -15.63
C ARG A 18 22.61 15.04 -15.83
N GLN A 19 21.58 14.96 -14.99
CA GLN A 19 20.43 15.87 -15.04
C GLN A 19 20.87 17.33 -14.92
N GLU A 20 21.68 17.67 -13.89
CA GLU A 20 22.19 19.03 -13.67
C GLU A 20 22.97 19.58 -14.88
N ARG A 21 23.72 18.71 -15.57
CA ARG A 21 24.57 19.09 -16.71
C ARG A 21 23.80 19.22 -18.02
N GLU A 22 22.81 18.36 -18.25
CA GLU A 22 22.15 18.21 -19.56
C GLU A 22 20.77 18.89 -19.64
N LEU A 23 20.12 19.15 -18.51
CA LEU A 23 18.82 19.84 -18.47
C LEU A 23 18.98 21.36 -18.46
N PRO A 24 17.96 22.10 -18.93
CA PRO A 24 17.86 23.54 -18.70
C PRO A 24 17.97 23.88 -17.20
N GLU A 25 18.82 24.85 -16.86
CA GLU A 25 19.09 25.24 -15.46
C GLU A 25 17.81 25.62 -14.69
N GLU A 26 16.87 26.30 -15.35
CA GLU A 26 15.59 26.69 -14.74
C GLU A 26 14.71 25.48 -14.42
N GLU A 27 14.64 24.50 -15.32
CA GLU A 27 13.87 23.26 -15.15
C GLU A 27 14.47 22.39 -14.04
N TYR A 28 15.79 22.16 -14.08
CA TYR A 28 16.49 21.41 -13.03
C TYR A 28 16.33 22.04 -11.65
N ARG A 29 16.44 23.37 -11.54
CA ARG A 29 16.23 24.06 -10.26
C ARG A 29 14.78 24.01 -9.78
N ALA A 30 13.81 24.13 -10.69
CA ALA A 30 12.40 24.01 -10.32
C ALA A 30 12.10 22.63 -9.73
N HIS A 31 12.65 21.59 -10.35
CA HIS A 31 12.57 20.21 -9.87
C HIS A 31 13.23 20.02 -8.49
N MET A 32 14.49 20.44 -8.33
CA MET A 32 15.20 20.29 -7.05
C MET A 32 14.53 21.07 -5.91
N ARG A 33 14.00 22.27 -6.20
CA ARG A 33 13.25 23.04 -5.20
C ARG A 33 12.03 22.26 -4.69
N LEU A 34 11.31 21.58 -5.58
CA LEU A 34 10.15 20.78 -5.18
C LEU A 34 10.51 19.55 -4.36
N LEU A 35 11.70 18.97 -4.56
CA LEU A 35 12.15 17.83 -3.76
C LEU A 35 12.64 18.25 -2.37
N ASP A 36 13.40 19.34 -2.28
CA ASP A 36 14.20 19.64 -1.08
C ASP A 36 13.66 20.79 -0.24
N GLU A 37 12.86 21.69 -0.81
CA GLU A 37 12.58 23.00 -0.20
C GLU A 37 11.09 23.33 -0.07
N VAL A 38 10.19 22.62 -0.75
CA VAL A 38 8.77 22.97 -0.77
C VAL A 38 8.07 22.50 0.50
N ASP A 39 7.27 23.38 1.10
CA ASP A 39 6.35 23.03 2.18
C ASP A 39 4.92 22.84 1.66
N GLU A 40 4.01 22.45 2.56
CA GLU A 40 2.61 22.17 2.21
C GLU A 40 1.89 23.40 1.62
N GLU A 41 2.10 24.59 2.18
CA GLU A 41 1.44 25.83 1.72
C GLU A 41 1.92 26.21 0.31
N GLU A 42 3.21 26.03 0.04
CA GLU A 42 3.78 26.25 -1.29
C GLU A 42 3.27 25.24 -2.33
N LEU A 43 3.10 23.96 -1.95
CA LEU A 43 2.53 22.92 -2.81
C LEU A 43 1.08 23.20 -3.20
N GLU A 44 0.26 23.71 -2.27
CA GLU A 44 -1.14 24.09 -2.56
C GLU A 44 -1.26 25.24 -3.56
N GLY A 45 -0.31 26.19 -3.50
CA GLY A 45 -0.25 27.33 -4.39
C GLY A 45 0.40 27.06 -5.75
N LEU A 46 0.90 25.85 -5.98
CA LEU A 46 1.72 25.52 -7.14
C LEU A 46 0.89 25.46 -8.44
N ASP A 47 1.18 26.35 -9.39
CA ASP A 47 0.58 26.26 -10.73
C ASP A 47 1.32 25.22 -11.58
N LEU A 48 0.79 24.00 -11.57
CA LEU A 48 1.32 22.89 -12.35
C LEU A 48 0.74 22.80 -13.76
N LYS A 49 -0.10 23.74 -14.22
CA LYS A 49 -0.90 23.57 -15.44
C LYS A 49 -0.04 23.31 -16.68
N ASP A 50 1.04 24.08 -16.83
CA ASP A 50 1.94 24.04 -17.98
C ASP A 50 3.29 23.37 -17.64
N ALA A 51 3.40 22.73 -16.47
CA ALA A 51 4.60 22.00 -16.05
C ALA A 51 4.83 20.77 -16.93
N ASP A 52 6.10 20.52 -17.26
CA ASP A 52 6.54 19.29 -17.92
C ASP A 52 6.55 18.08 -16.97
N ASP A 53 6.76 16.89 -17.53
CA ASP A 53 6.73 15.65 -16.76
C ASP A 53 7.80 15.59 -15.66
N TYR A 54 8.94 16.27 -15.84
CA TYR A 54 10.04 16.24 -14.88
C TYR A 54 9.73 17.05 -13.63
N VAL A 55 9.16 18.25 -13.79
CA VAL A 55 8.64 19.04 -12.67
C VAL A 55 7.43 18.35 -12.03
N LEU A 56 6.54 17.76 -12.84
CA LEU A 56 5.40 17.00 -12.32
C LEU A 56 5.85 15.79 -11.49
N TRP A 57 6.92 15.10 -11.86
CA TRP A 57 7.43 13.97 -11.09
C TRP A 57 7.91 14.40 -9.69
N ALA A 58 8.66 15.50 -9.58
CA ALA A 58 9.04 16.05 -8.26
C ALA A 58 7.82 16.46 -7.43
N ALA A 59 6.81 17.10 -8.05
CA ALA A 59 5.58 17.44 -7.35
C ALA A 59 4.83 16.20 -6.84
N ALA A 60 4.76 15.13 -7.63
CA ALA A 60 4.18 13.87 -7.20
C ALA A 60 4.92 13.32 -5.97
N GLN A 61 6.25 13.25 -6.01
CA GLN A 61 7.05 12.79 -4.88
C GLN A 61 6.82 13.64 -3.63
N ALA A 62 6.78 14.97 -3.77
CA ALA A 62 6.51 15.87 -2.66
C ALA A 62 5.10 15.69 -2.06
N PHE A 63 4.08 15.45 -2.89
CA PHE A 63 2.75 15.09 -2.39
C PHE A 63 2.76 13.75 -1.63
N GLU A 64 3.56 12.78 -2.06
CA GLU A 64 3.66 11.49 -1.37
C GLU A 64 4.35 11.60 -0.01
N GLU A 65 5.37 12.44 0.12
CA GLU A 65 6.02 12.75 1.42
C GLU A 65 5.07 13.44 2.40
N LEU A 66 4.06 14.15 1.90
CA LEU A 66 2.99 14.75 2.70
C LEU A 66 1.75 13.84 2.85
N GLU A 67 1.85 12.56 2.45
CA GLU A 67 0.74 11.59 2.48
C GLU A 67 -0.51 12.03 1.66
N ARG A 68 -0.35 13.03 0.77
CA ARG A 68 -1.39 13.54 -0.14
C ARG A 68 -1.51 12.66 -1.38
N HIS A 69 -1.84 11.39 -1.17
CA HIS A 69 -1.89 10.38 -2.22
C HIS A 69 -2.84 10.72 -3.37
N GLU A 70 -3.95 11.42 -3.11
CA GLU A 70 -4.89 11.84 -4.16
C GLU A 70 -4.27 12.82 -5.15
N ASP A 71 -3.50 13.79 -4.65
CA ASP A 71 -2.80 14.78 -5.47
C ASP A 71 -1.65 14.11 -6.24
N ALA A 72 -0.90 13.24 -5.58
CA ALA A 72 0.13 12.42 -6.23
C ALA A 72 -0.46 11.59 -7.38
N ILE A 73 -1.56 10.87 -7.16
CA ILE A 73 -2.27 10.11 -8.20
C ILE A 73 -2.69 11.03 -9.36
N ALA A 74 -3.24 12.21 -9.06
CA ALA A 74 -3.67 13.16 -10.09
C ALA A 74 -2.50 13.63 -10.97
N VAL A 75 -1.36 13.96 -10.36
CA VAL A 75 -0.14 14.38 -11.06
C VAL A 75 0.46 13.22 -11.87
N LEU A 76 0.57 12.03 -11.29
CA LEU A 76 1.09 10.84 -11.97
C LEU A 76 0.22 10.42 -13.16
N LYS A 77 -1.11 10.57 -13.07
CA LYS A 77 -2.01 10.36 -14.22
C LYS A 77 -1.72 11.33 -15.37
N ARG A 78 -1.31 12.56 -15.08
CA ARG A 78 -0.89 13.54 -16.11
C ARG A 78 0.40 13.11 -16.79
N ILE A 79 1.42 12.72 -16.02
CA ILE A 79 2.68 12.17 -16.57
C ILE A 79 2.40 10.93 -17.42
N ALA A 80 1.59 10.01 -16.91
CA ALA A 80 1.18 8.82 -17.63
C ALA A 80 0.38 9.12 -18.91
N ALA A 81 -0.25 10.29 -19.03
CA ALA A 81 -0.97 10.72 -20.23
C ALA A 81 -0.11 11.57 -21.19
N SER A 82 1.13 11.89 -20.82
CA SER A 82 2.02 12.74 -21.60
C SER A 82 2.29 12.16 -23.00
N THR A 83 2.22 13.04 -24.00
CA THR A 83 2.60 12.74 -25.39
C THR A 83 4.01 13.20 -25.70
N SER A 84 4.74 13.74 -24.73
CA SER A 84 6.11 14.23 -24.90
C SER A 84 6.98 13.78 -23.72
N PRO A 85 7.32 12.48 -23.65
CA PRO A 85 8.03 11.91 -22.52
C PRO A 85 9.36 12.61 -22.24
N HIS A 86 9.54 13.07 -21.01
CA HIS A 86 10.79 13.70 -20.60
C HIS A 86 11.94 12.67 -20.50
N PRO A 87 13.11 12.94 -21.12
CA PRO A 87 14.16 11.93 -21.28
C PRO A 87 14.94 11.61 -19.99
N ALA A 88 14.84 12.46 -18.95
CA ALA A 88 15.46 12.20 -17.64
C ALA A 88 14.67 11.22 -16.76
N LEU A 89 13.44 10.87 -17.14
CA LEU A 89 12.54 10.03 -16.35
C LEU A 89 12.51 8.59 -16.80
N ASP A 90 12.37 7.67 -15.84
CA ASP A 90 12.08 6.26 -16.09
C ASP A 90 10.56 6.01 -16.00
N TYR A 91 9.90 6.05 -17.16
CA TYR A 91 8.45 5.90 -17.27
C TYR A 91 7.90 4.58 -16.70
N PRO A 92 8.52 3.42 -16.95
CA PRO A 92 8.20 2.18 -16.26
C PRO A 92 8.06 2.30 -14.74
N ASP A 93 9.02 2.93 -14.07
CA ASP A 93 8.98 3.10 -12.62
C ASP A 93 7.86 4.07 -12.18
N ILE A 94 7.66 5.17 -12.90
CA ILE A 94 6.54 6.10 -12.64
C ILE A 94 5.18 5.40 -12.79
N LEU A 95 5.03 4.56 -13.83
CA LEU A 95 3.81 3.79 -14.06
C LEU A 95 3.59 2.72 -12.98
N PHE A 96 4.66 2.09 -12.48
CA PHE A 96 4.56 1.20 -11.33
C PHE A 96 4.16 1.94 -10.06
N ARG A 97 4.66 3.17 -9.84
CA ARG A 97 4.25 3.95 -8.67
C ARG A 97 2.77 4.33 -8.74
N LEU A 98 2.31 4.81 -9.89
CA LEU A 98 0.88 5.09 -10.10
C LEU A 98 0.02 3.83 -9.91
N GLU A 99 0.48 2.68 -10.43
CA GLU A 99 -0.20 1.40 -10.24
C GLU A 99 -0.33 1.02 -8.77
N GLU A 100 0.73 1.21 -7.99
CA GLU A 100 0.74 0.92 -6.55
C GLU A 100 -0.25 1.80 -5.78
N LEU A 101 -0.23 3.11 -6.00
CA LEU A 101 -1.18 4.02 -5.34
C LEU A 101 -2.64 3.71 -5.72
N LEU A 102 -2.90 3.40 -6.99
CA LEU A 102 -4.24 3.00 -7.44
C LEU A 102 -4.65 1.65 -6.83
N LYS A 103 -3.73 0.68 -6.73
CA LYS A 103 -3.98 -0.62 -6.08
C LYS A 103 -4.32 -0.42 -4.59
N ASP A 104 -3.56 0.41 -3.87
CA ASP A 104 -3.75 0.63 -2.45
C ASP A 104 -5.12 1.27 -2.17
N ARG A 105 -5.52 2.23 -3.03
CA ARG A 105 -6.86 2.83 -3.05
C ARG A 105 -8.00 1.88 -3.45
N GLY A 106 -7.68 0.75 -4.08
CA GLY A 106 -8.65 -0.21 -4.61
C GLY A 106 -9.15 0.07 -6.04
N ASP A 107 -8.50 1.00 -6.76
CA ASP A 107 -8.77 1.33 -8.15
C ASP A 107 -8.12 0.30 -9.11
N TYR A 108 -8.38 -0.98 -8.88
CA TYR A 108 -7.77 -2.11 -9.59
C TYR A 108 -7.97 -2.08 -11.11
N ASP A 109 -9.10 -1.56 -11.58
CA ASP A 109 -9.39 -1.49 -13.01
C ASP A 109 -8.59 -0.37 -13.71
N GLU A 110 -8.12 0.63 -12.97
CA GLU A 110 -7.19 1.65 -13.49
C GLU A 110 -5.73 1.19 -13.34
N ALA A 111 -5.41 0.44 -12.28
CA ALA A 111 -4.08 -0.10 -12.01
C ALA A 111 -3.64 -1.15 -13.05
N LEU A 112 -4.50 -2.12 -13.37
CA LEU A 112 -4.16 -3.25 -14.26
C LEU A 112 -3.68 -2.85 -15.67
N PRO A 113 -4.32 -1.89 -16.38
CA PRO A 113 -3.85 -1.43 -17.68
C PRO A 113 -2.43 -0.80 -17.66
N LEU A 114 -2.00 -0.23 -16.54
CA LEU A 114 -0.67 0.38 -16.42
C LEU A 114 0.43 -0.68 -16.55
N LEU A 115 0.23 -1.85 -15.95
CA LEU A 115 1.15 -2.99 -16.09
C LEU A 115 1.31 -3.42 -17.55
N HIS A 116 0.24 -3.37 -18.35
CA HIS A 116 0.35 -3.66 -19.78
C HIS A 116 1.16 -2.60 -20.53
N ARG A 117 1.03 -1.33 -20.16
CA ARG A 117 1.81 -0.24 -20.74
C ARG A 117 3.29 -0.37 -20.39
N VAL A 118 3.62 -0.74 -19.16
CA VAL A 118 5.00 -1.01 -18.74
C VAL A 118 5.63 -2.10 -19.61
N GLU A 119 4.94 -3.22 -19.82
CA GLU A 119 5.43 -4.31 -20.69
C GLU A 119 5.64 -3.88 -22.16
N GLN A 120 4.88 -2.89 -22.64
CA GLN A 120 5.07 -2.33 -23.99
C GLN A 120 6.30 -1.43 -24.09
N ILE A 121 6.65 -0.73 -23.00
CA ILE A 121 7.82 0.14 -22.93
C ILE A 121 9.08 -0.72 -22.77
N ASP A 122 9.07 -1.64 -21.80
CA ASP A 122 10.16 -2.59 -21.58
C ASP A 122 9.63 -4.01 -21.35
N SER A 123 9.83 -4.86 -22.35
CA SER A 123 9.42 -6.27 -22.30
C SER A 123 10.16 -7.12 -21.26
N ASN A 124 11.30 -6.66 -20.75
CA ASN A 124 12.05 -7.35 -19.70
C ASN A 124 11.39 -7.21 -18.32
N LEU A 125 10.40 -6.31 -18.18
CA LEU A 125 9.66 -6.11 -16.93
C LEU A 125 8.42 -7.02 -16.82
N ARG A 126 8.24 -7.97 -17.75
CA ARG A 126 7.08 -8.86 -17.80
C ARG A 126 6.87 -9.63 -16.51
N GLU A 127 7.91 -10.20 -15.93
CA GLU A 127 7.79 -10.99 -14.71
C GLU A 127 7.39 -10.11 -13.50
N ARG A 128 7.94 -8.89 -13.39
CA ARG A 128 7.55 -7.88 -12.37
C ARG A 128 6.08 -7.46 -12.56
N CYS A 129 5.63 -7.31 -13.81
CA CYS A 129 4.23 -7.01 -14.12
C CYS A 129 3.29 -8.18 -13.81
N ASP A 130 3.70 -9.43 -14.10
CA ASP A 130 2.94 -10.63 -13.75
C ASP A 130 2.77 -10.75 -12.22
N GLU A 131 3.78 -10.39 -11.44
CA GLU A 131 3.72 -10.40 -9.97
C GLU A 131 2.73 -9.36 -9.43
N ARG A 132 2.84 -8.09 -9.84
CA ARG A 132 1.90 -7.02 -9.43
C ARG A 132 0.47 -7.31 -9.87
N ARG A 133 0.29 -7.86 -11.07
CA ARG A 133 -1.01 -8.32 -11.58
C ARG A 133 -1.60 -9.43 -10.70
N ALA A 134 -0.76 -10.37 -10.27
CA ALA A 134 -1.18 -11.44 -9.37
C ALA A 134 -1.66 -10.89 -8.03
N GLU A 135 -0.97 -9.88 -7.49
CA GLU A 135 -1.35 -9.17 -6.27
C GLU A 135 -2.74 -8.53 -6.40
N ILE A 136 -2.94 -7.72 -7.44
CA ILE A 136 -4.23 -7.07 -7.72
C ILE A 136 -5.35 -8.11 -7.84
N LEU A 137 -5.11 -9.23 -8.54
CA LEU A 137 -6.08 -10.32 -8.68
C LEU A 137 -6.51 -10.90 -7.33
N ILE A 138 -5.58 -11.07 -6.37
CA ILE A 138 -5.93 -11.52 -5.02
C ILE A 138 -6.78 -10.47 -4.31
N LEU A 139 -6.34 -9.21 -4.32
CA LEU A 139 -7.01 -8.11 -3.61
C LEU A 139 -8.44 -7.90 -4.11
N ARG A 140 -8.67 -7.95 -5.44
CA ARG A 140 -10.01 -7.82 -6.05
C ARG A 140 -10.93 -9.05 -5.89
N GLY A 141 -10.51 -10.05 -5.10
CA GLY A 141 -11.33 -11.22 -4.79
C GLY A 141 -11.22 -12.39 -5.77
N GLU A 142 -10.15 -12.47 -6.56
CA GLU A 142 -9.86 -13.57 -7.49
C GLU A 142 -8.61 -14.39 -7.06
N PRO A 143 -8.55 -14.89 -5.81
CA PRO A 143 -7.32 -15.42 -5.24
C PRO A 143 -6.79 -16.68 -5.96
N ALA A 144 -7.67 -17.49 -6.54
CA ALA A 144 -7.25 -18.68 -7.29
C ALA A 144 -6.53 -18.32 -8.60
N GLU A 145 -6.88 -17.21 -9.24
CA GLU A 145 -6.17 -16.74 -10.43
C GLU A 145 -4.88 -16.04 -10.06
N GLY A 146 -4.93 -15.14 -9.08
CA GLY A 146 -3.75 -14.48 -8.55
C GLY A 146 -2.68 -15.47 -8.07
N LEU A 147 -3.05 -16.48 -7.29
CA LEU A 147 -2.10 -17.51 -6.84
C LEU A 147 -1.49 -18.32 -7.97
N ARG A 148 -2.25 -18.65 -9.03
CA ARG A 148 -1.68 -19.35 -10.20
C ARG A 148 -0.63 -18.50 -10.89
N LEU A 149 -0.86 -17.18 -10.98
CA LEU A 149 0.08 -16.25 -11.58
C LEU A 149 1.31 -16.05 -10.68
N PHE A 150 1.13 -15.89 -9.37
CA PHE A 150 2.22 -15.85 -8.40
C PHE A 150 3.08 -17.12 -8.41
N GLU A 151 2.48 -18.30 -8.52
CA GLU A 151 3.25 -19.55 -8.61
C GLU A 151 4.11 -19.61 -9.87
N LYS A 152 3.66 -18.99 -10.96
CA LYS A 152 4.43 -18.87 -12.20
C LYS A 152 5.62 -17.92 -12.00
N THR A 153 5.43 -16.76 -11.37
CA THR A 153 6.50 -15.78 -11.12
C THR A 153 7.51 -16.29 -10.09
N ALA A 154 7.06 -16.89 -8.98
CA ALA A 154 7.93 -17.45 -7.96
C ALA A 154 8.77 -18.64 -8.46
N ARG A 155 8.34 -19.35 -9.51
CA ARG A 155 9.18 -20.37 -10.19
C ARG A 155 10.29 -19.75 -11.03
N ALA A 156 10.12 -18.53 -11.53
CA ALA A 156 11.18 -17.79 -12.22
C ALA A 156 12.24 -17.29 -11.23
N PHE A 157 11.82 -16.98 -9.99
CA PHE A 157 12.70 -16.52 -8.90
C PHE A 157 12.62 -17.43 -7.67
N PRO A 158 13.06 -18.70 -7.76
CA PRO A 158 12.86 -19.71 -6.70
C PRO A 158 13.68 -19.47 -5.41
N ASP A 159 14.52 -18.45 -5.42
CA ASP A 159 15.42 -18.07 -4.33
C ASP A 159 15.04 -16.72 -3.71
N ASP A 160 14.02 -16.05 -4.24
CA ASP A 160 13.51 -14.77 -3.74
C ASP A 160 12.34 -15.01 -2.76
N PRO A 161 12.50 -14.71 -1.46
CA PRO A 161 11.42 -14.86 -0.48
C PRO A 161 10.33 -13.78 -0.60
N TRP A 162 10.59 -12.64 -1.26
CA TRP A 162 9.66 -11.51 -1.33
C TRP A 162 8.46 -11.79 -2.26
N VAL A 163 8.67 -12.58 -3.31
CA VAL A 163 7.60 -12.96 -4.24
C VAL A 163 6.45 -13.71 -3.53
N PRO A 164 6.69 -14.84 -2.81
CA PRO A 164 5.61 -15.50 -2.05
C PRO A 164 5.13 -14.68 -0.85
N LEU A 165 5.97 -13.81 -0.28
CA LEU A 165 5.60 -12.95 0.85
C LEU A 165 4.55 -11.91 0.46
N ARG A 166 4.70 -11.26 -0.71
CA ARG A 166 3.69 -10.33 -1.26
C ARG A 166 2.34 -11.01 -1.49
N ALA A 167 2.34 -12.20 -2.09
CA ALA A 167 1.12 -12.99 -2.28
C ALA A 167 0.41 -13.29 -0.95
N ALA A 168 1.18 -13.58 0.10
CA ALA A 168 0.64 -13.92 1.41
C ALA A 168 0.05 -12.70 2.13
N TRP A 169 0.68 -11.52 2.00
CA TRP A 169 0.11 -10.26 2.49
C TRP A 169 -1.17 -9.89 1.75
N ALA A 170 -1.21 -10.00 0.42
CA ALA A 170 -2.43 -9.76 -0.35
C ALA A 170 -3.59 -10.69 0.09
N LEU A 171 -3.29 -11.96 0.36
CA LEU A 171 -4.27 -12.91 0.89
C LEU A 171 -4.74 -12.54 2.30
N LEU A 172 -3.86 -12.03 3.15
CA LEU A 172 -4.21 -11.58 4.50
C LEU A 172 -5.19 -10.40 4.43
N THR A 173 -4.86 -9.38 3.65
CA THR A 173 -5.67 -8.19 3.42
C THR A 173 -7.03 -8.54 2.80
N SER A 174 -7.07 -9.51 1.87
CA SER A 174 -8.32 -9.97 1.28
C SER A 174 -9.15 -10.89 2.21
N GLY A 175 -8.68 -11.19 3.43
CA GLY A 175 -9.35 -12.12 4.36
C GLY A 175 -9.23 -13.61 3.99
N SER A 176 -8.36 -13.97 3.06
CA SER A 176 -8.18 -15.30 2.46
C SER A 176 -7.05 -16.09 3.12
N TYR A 177 -7.25 -16.54 4.37
CA TYR A 177 -6.16 -17.07 5.20
C TYR A 177 -5.67 -18.50 4.89
N GLY A 178 -6.31 -19.21 3.96
CA GLY A 178 -6.10 -20.66 3.77
C GLY A 178 -4.70 -21.02 3.26
N GLU A 179 -4.21 -20.27 2.28
CA GLU A 179 -2.93 -20.56 1.59
C GLU A 179 -1.71 -19.91 2.26
N ILE A 180 -1.91 -18.98 3.20
CA ILE A 180 -0.83 -18.23 3.87
C ILE A 180 0.22 -19.15 4.52
N PRO A 181 -0.13 -20.23 5.26
CA PRO A 181 0.88 -21.12 5.84
C PRO A 181 1.78 -21.77 4.80
N ARG A 182 1.22 -22.16 3.64
CA ARG A 182 1.99 -22.75 2.54
C ARG A 182 2.96 -21.75 1.93
N LEU A 183 2.54 -20.48 1.83
CA LEU A 183 3.40 -19.40 1.33
C LEU A 183 4.51 -19.06 2.33
N ILE A 184 4.22 -19.04 3.64
CA ILE A 184 5.25 -18.90 4.70
C ILE A 184 6.30 -20.01 4.58
N ASP A 185 5.88 -21.27 4.46
CA ASP A 185 6.79 -22.41 4.25
C ASP A 185 7.68 -22.23 3.00
N TRP A 186 7.17 -21.58 1.96
CA TRP A 186 7.93 -21.26 0.77
C TRP A 186 8.93 -20.13 1.06
N CYS A 187 8.49 -19.02 1.67
CA CYS A 187 9.33 -17.89 2.06
C CYS A 187 10.54 -18.38 2.88
N GLU A 188 10.32 -19.25 3.88
CA GLU A 188 11.39 -19.81 4.72
C GLU A 188 12.38 -20.70 3.94
N LYS A 189 11.92 -21.39 2.88
CA LYS A 189 12.80 -22.18 2.00
C LYS A 189 13.62 -21.29 1.09
N ALA A 190 13.03 -20.22 0.55
CA ALA A 190 13.72 -19.24 -0.28
C ALA A 190 14.74 -18.44 0.55
N LEU A 191 14.36 -18.02 1.76
CA LEU A 191 15.19 -17.30 2.71
C LEU A 191 16.54 -17.98 2.99
N LYS A 192 16.58 -19.32 3.04
CA LYS A 192 17.82 -20.09 3.23
C LYS A 192 18.86 -19.90 2.12
N LYS A 193 18.47 -19.33 0.99
CA LYS A 193 19.30 -19.12 -0.19
C LYS A 193 19.69 -17.65 -0.38
N VAL A 194 19.07 -16.74 0.38
CA VAL A 194 19.42 -15.32 0.39
C VAL A 194 20.84 -15.17 0.93
N LYS A 195 21.70 -14.52 0.15
CA LYS A 195 23.13 -14.37 0.49
C LYS A 195 23.40 -13.12 1.30
N HIS A 196 22.63 -12.06 1.07
CA HIS A 196 22.79 -10.79 1.75
C HIS A 196 22.14 -10.86 3.13
N GLU A 197 22.94 -10.69 4.18
CA GLU A 197 22.48 -10.86 5.56
C GLU A 197 21.42 -9.83 5.96
N GLU A 198 21.51 -8.59 5.46
CA GLU A 198 20.52 -7.55 5.70
C GLU A 198 19.17 -7.89 5.06
N GLU A 199 19.19 -8.28 3.79
CA GLU A 199 18.00 -8.73 3.06
C GLU A 199 17.37 -9.95 3.74
N ALA A 200 18.18 -10.93 4.16
CA ALA A 200 17.71 -12.10 4.88
C ALA A 200 17.06 -11.72 6.22
N ARG A 201 17.63 -10.78 6.97
CA ARG A 201 17.05 -10.28 8.24
C ARG A 201 15.73 -9.56 8.00
N ALA A 202 15.64 -8.71 6.98
CA ALA A 202 14.41 -8.01 6.61
C ALA A 202 13.30 -9.01 6.24
N ALA A 203 13.59 -9.94 5.34
CA ALA A 203 12.64 -10.97 4.92
C ALA A 203 12.20 -11.86 6.10
N ALA A 204 13.12 -12.25 6.99
CA ALA A 204 12.78 -13.03 8.19
C ALA A 204 11.83 -12.29 9.12
N SER A 205 12.08 -10.99 9.34
CA SER A 205 11.23 -10.15 10.18
C SER A 205 9.81 -10.05 9.62
N GLU A 206 9.68 -9.88 8.30
CA GLU A 206 8.37 -9.81 7.66
C GLU A 206 7.62 -11.14 7.63
N ILE A 207 8.33 -12.26 7.47
CA ILE A 207 7.73 -13.59 7.62
C ILE A 207 7.15 -13.78 9.03
N ASP A 208 7.88 -13.36 10.07
CA ASP A 208 7.43 -13.45 11.46
C ASP A 208 6.25 -12.51 11.75
N ARG A 209 6.22 -11.31 11.16
CA ARG A 209 5.08 -10.38 11.23
C ARG A 209 3.84 -11.00 10.58
N LEU A 210 3.96 -11.47 9.34
CA LEU A 210 2.89 -12.14 8.60
C LEU A 210 2.35 -13.36 9.37
N ARG A 211 3.21 -14.19 9.94
CA ARG A 211 2.79 -15.37 10.71
C ARG A 211 1.93 -14.97 11.90
N ARG A 212 2.40 -13.99 12.69
CA ARG A 212 1.67 -13.51 13.88
C ARG A 212 0.31 -12.93 13.49
N GLU A 213 0.28 -12.06 12.48
CA GLU A 213 -0.97 -11.40 12.08
C GLU A 213 -1.96 -12.38 11.46
N SER A 214 -1.50 -13.27 10.58
CA SER A 214 -2.35 -14.31 9.98
C SER A 214 -2.95 -15.25 11.04
N GLU A 215 -2.17 -15.66 12.03
CA GLU A 215 -2.69 -16.47 13.14
C GLU A 215 -3.70 -15.70 14.00
N ALA A 216 -3.43 -14.43 14.30
CA ALA A 216 -4.33 -13.57 15.08
C ALA A 216 -5.68 -13.41 14.38
N ARG A 217 -5.69 -12.97 13.12
CA ARG A 217 -6.90 -12.81 12.29
C ARG A 217 -7.67 -14.12 12.13
N ARG A 218 -6.97 -15.23 11.91
CA ARG A 218 -7.62 -16.56 11.80
C ARG A 218 -8.27 -16.98 13.12
N LYS A 219 -7.62 -16.74 14.27
CA LYS A 219 -8.19 -17.03 15.59
C LYS A 219 -9.39 -16.15 15.88
N ARG A 220 -9.33 -14.84 15.58
CA ARG A 220 -10.47 -13.92 15.73
C ARG A 220 -11.67 -14.38 14.91
N ARG A 221 -11.46 -14.69 13.63
CA ARG A 221 -12.50 -15.22 12.73
C ARG A 221 -13.11 -16.54 13.24
N ALA A 222 -12.29 -17.48 13.68
CA ALA A 222 -12.77 -18.76 14.19
C ALA A 222 -13.62 -18.61 15.46
N ARG A 223 -13.30 -17.66 16.34
CA ARG A 223 -14.11 -17.38 17.53
C ARG A 223 -15.50 -16.90 17.16
N LEU A 224 -15.63 -15.95 16.24
CA LEU A 224 -16.92 -15.45 15.73
C LEU A 224 -17.81 -16.57 15.17
N ASP A 225 -17.22 -17.58 14.52
CA ASP A 225 -17.96 -18.72 13.99
C ASP A 225 -18.46 -19.68 15.09
N THR A 226 -17.80 -19.71 16.26
CA THR A 226 -18.07 -20.66 17.36
C THR A 226 -18.86 -20.07 18.53
N GLU A 227 -18.58 -18.82 18.90
CA GLU A 227 -19.22 -18.09 19.98
C GLU A 227 -20.34 -17.27 19.33
N GLY A 228 -21.57 -17.77 19.41
CA GLY A 228 -22.73 -17.02 18.91
C GLY A 228 -22.82 -15.62 19.55
N ALA A 229 -23.57 -14.72 18.90
CA ALA A 229 -23.67 -13.26 19.14
C ALA A 229 -24.14 -12.79 20.55
N GLY A 230 -23.56 -13.32 21.62
CA GLY A 230 -23.65 -12.75 22.95
C GLY A 230 -22.74 -11.52 23.05
N PRO A 231 -23.10 -10.53 23.88
CA PRO A 231 -22.23 -9.37 24.09
C PRO A 231 -20.88 -9.80 24.68
N PRO A 232 -19.76 -9.23 24.22
CA PRO A 232 -18.43 -9.53 24.75
C PRO A 232 -18.36 -9.22 26.25
N ALA A 233 -17.78 -10.13 27.03
CA ALA A 233 -17.64 -9.99 28.47
C ALA A 233 -16.24 -9.46 28.82
N GLY A 234 -16.15 -8.20 29.23
CA GLY A 234 -14.90 -7.53 29.59
C GLY A 234 -14.24 -6.79 28.42
N LEU A 235 -13.35 -5.86 28.73
CA LEU A 235 -12.73 -4.96 27.77
C LEU A 235 -11.84 -5.68 26.74
N GLU A 236 -11.18 -6.76 27.14
CA GLU A 236 -10.40 -7.61 26.25
C GLU A 236 -11.30 -8.24 25.17
N ALA A 237 -12.48 -8.71 25.56
CA ALA A 237 -13.44 -9.29 24.61
C ALA A 237 -14.04 -8.20 23.70
N VAL A 238 -14.28 -7.00 24.22
CA VAL A 238 -14.73 -5.85 23.41
C VAL A 238 -13.71 -5.50 22.34
N LYS A 239 -12.42 -5.41 22.72
CA LYS A 239 -11.32 -5.14 21.79
C LYS A 239 -11.23 -6.20 20.70
N GLU A 240 -11.25 -7.48 21.05
CA GLU A 240 -11.18 -8.58 20.07
C GLU A 240 -12.36 -8.58 19.11
N ASP A 241 -13.57 -8.21 19.57
CA ASP A 241 -14.75 -8.08 18.72
C ASP A 241 -14.64 -6.90 17.74
N ILE A 242 -14.09 -5.75 18.18
CA ILE A 242 -13.84 -4.60 17.29
C ILE A 242 -12.77 -4.96 16.26
N LEU A 243 -11.65 -5.58 16.67
CA LEU A 243 -10.60 -6.05 15.76
C LEU A 243 -11.16 -7.02 14.71
N ALA A 244 -11.97 -7.99 15.12
CA ALA A 244 -12.55 -8.95 14.20
C ALA A 244 -13.53 -8.29 13.20
N ALA A 245 -14.27 -7.27 13.65
CA ALA A 245 -15.14 -6.48 12.79
C ALA A 245 -14.36 -5.58 11.83
N LEU A 246 -13.22 -5.02 12.26
CA LEU A 246 -12.30 -4.26 11.43
C LEU A 246 -11.64 -5.14 10.36
N ASP A 247 -11.13 -6.33 10.73
CA ASP A 247 -10.57 -7.31 9.77
C ASP A 247 -11.60 -7.65 8.68
N ALA A 248 -12.87 -7.81 9.06
CA ALA A 248 -13.96 -8.11 8.15
C ALA A 248 -14.35 -6.92 7.26
N GLU A 249 -14.26 -5.69 7.77
CA GLU A 249 -14.46 -4.47 6.99
C GLU A 249 -13.32 -4.24 6.00
N GLU A 250 -12.06 -4.37 6.43
CA GLU A 250 -10.90 -4.25 5.54
C GLU A 250 -10.98 -5.26 4.39
N ALA A 251 -11.28 -6.53 4.67
CA ALA A 251 -11.45 -7.55 3.63
C ALA A 251 -12.63 -7.23 2.69
N ARG A 252 -13.72 -6.67 3.22
CA ARG A 252 -14.89 -6.26 2.43
C ARG A 252 -14.55 -5.11 1.48
N LEU A 253 -13.89 -4.08 1.99
CA LEU A 253 -13.51 -2.90 1.21
C LEU A 253 -12.41 -3.23 0.20
N THR A 254 -11.46 -4.09 0.56
CA THR A 254 -10.44 -4.60 -0.35
C THR A 254 -11.08 -5.37 -1.51
N GLY A 255 -11.97 -6.32 -1.24
CA GLY A 255 -12.62 -7.11 -2.30
C GLY A 255 -13.67 -6.32 -3.10
N ASN A 256 -14.32 -5.33 -2.49
CA ASN A 256 -15.32 -4.48 -3.12
C ASN A 256 -15.12 -3.00 -2.76
N PRO A 257 -14.13 -2.33 -3.37
CA PRO A 257 -13.84 -0.93 -3.07
C PRO A 257 -15.05 -0.02 -3.31
N PRO A 258 -15.31 0.97 -2.44
CA PRO A 258 -16.52 1.78 -2.49
C PRO A 258 -16.45 2.83 -3.60
N ARG A 259 -16.94 2.47 -4.80
CA ARG A 259 -16.90 3.33 -6.00
C ARG A 259 -18.07 4.31 -6.18
N THR A 260 -19.10 4.19 -5.35
CA THR A 260 -20.29 5.06 -5.42
C THR A 260 -20.43 5.83 -4.12
N GLN A 261 -21.04 7.02 -4.17
CA GLN A 261 -21.31 7.82 -2.97
C GLN A 261 -22.09 7.01 -1.92
N ASP A 262 -23.10 6.25 -2.34
CA ASP A 262 -23.87 5.37 -1.45
C ASP A 262 -23.02 4.27 -0.81
N ALA A 263 -22.08 3.67 -1.56
CA ALA A 263 -21.18 2.66 -1.03
C ALA A 263 -20.19 3.26 -0.04
N ARG A 264 -19.66 4.47 -0.33
CA ARG A 264 -18.78 5.23 0.56
C ARG A 264 -19.49 5.60 1.86
N ALA A 265 -20.69 6.17 1.78
CA ALA A 265 -21.49 6.53 2.97
C ALA A 265 -21.78 5.32 3.87
N ARG A 266 -22.06 4.15 3.28
CA ARG A 266 -22.24 2.91 4.06
C ARG A 266 -20.93 2.42 4.69
N ALA A 267 -19.80 2.58 4.02
CA ALA A 267 -18.49 2.21 4.56
C ALA A 267 -18.09 3.15 5.70
N GLU A 268 -18.25 4.45 5.50
CA GLU A 268 -18.11 5.50 6.51
C GLU A 268 -18.95 5.20 7.75
N GLU A 269 -20.24 4.88 7.61
CA GLU A 269 -21.11 4.52 8.74
C GLU A 269 -20.56 3.34 9.55
N ARG A 270 -20.07 2.30 8.87
CA ARG A 270 -19.51 1.11 9.53
C ARG A 270 -18.19 1.41 10.24
N LEU A 271 -17.28 2.13 9.58
CA LEU A 271 -15.98 2.50 10.14
C LEU A 271 -16.13 3.50 11.29
N ALA A 272 -16.98 4.53 11.16
CA ALA A 272 -17.29 5.45 12.23
C ALA A 272 -17.90 4.74 13.45
N ALA A 273 -18.76 3.73 13.23
CA ALA A 273 -19.28 2.90 14.32
C ALA A 273 -18.17 2.07 15.01
N LEU A 274 -17.18 1.56 14.26
CA LEU A 274 -16.03 0.87 14.85
C LEU A 274 -15.15 1.84 15.65
N HIS A 275 -14.85 3.01 15.09
CA HIS A 275 -14.08 4.06 15.77
C HIS A 275 -14.76 4.48 17.08
N ALA A 276 -16.08 4.76 17.06
CA ALA A 276 -16.83 5.13 18.26
C ALA A 276 -16.82 4.03 19.33
N ARG A 277 -16.86 2.76 18.92
CA ARG A 277 -16.74 1.62 19.84
C ARG A 277 -15.34 1.50 20.44
N ALA A 278 -14.29 1.75 19.65
CA ALA A 278 -12.91 1.78 20.13
C ALA A 278 -12.69 2.94 21.12
N SER A 279 -13.18 4.14 20.82
CA SER A 279 -13.15 5.29 21.72
C SER A 279 -13.85 5.01 23.04
N LYS A 280 -15.04 4.39 23.00
CA LYS A 280 -15.71 3.97 24.23
C LYS A 280 -14.90 2.94 25.02
N GLY A 281 -14.30 1.95 24.34
CA GLY A 281 -13.42 0.97 24.97
C GLY A 281 -12.20 1.61 25.64
N TRP A 282 -11.65 2.65 25.02
CA TRP A 282 -10.59 3.48 25.60
C TRP A 282 -11.06 4.20 26.87
N ASP A 283 -12.22 4.87 26.83
CA ASP A 283 -12.81 5.55 28.00
C ASP A 283 -13.01 4.57 29.16
N ASP A 284 -13.63 3.41 28.88
CA ASP A 284 -13.87 2.36 29.88
C ASP A 284 -12.54 1.80 30.45
N ALA A 285 -11.49 1.66 29.62
CA ALA A 285 -10.16 1.23 30.06
C ALA A 285 -9.46 2.26 30.95
N VAL A 286 -9.66 3.56 30.68
CA VAL A 286 -9.19 4.67 31.53
C VAL A 286 -9.90 4.64 32.88
N GLU A 287 -11.22 4.47 32.89
CA GLU A 287 -12.00 4.36 34.13
C GLU A 287 -11.57 3.15 34.98
N GLU A 288 -11.29 2.01 34.34
CA GLU A 288 -10.79 0.79 34.99
C GLU A 288 -9.28 0.81 35.30
N GLN A 289 -8.55 1.88 34.92
CA GLN A 289 -7.10 2.02 35.09
C GLN A 289 -6.27 0.87 34.48
N LYS A 290 -6.69 0.37 33.32
CA LYS A 290 -6.01 -0.70 32.59
C LYS A 290 -5.05 -0.15 31.54
N GLU A 291 -3.86 0.27 31.97
CA GLU A 291 -2.86 0.93 31.10
C GLU A 291 -2.56 0.19 29.78
N SER A 292 -2.44 -1.15 29.79
CA SER A 292 -2.22 -1.93 28.56
C SER A 292 -3.36 -1.75 27.56
N LEU A 293 -4.61 -1.78 28.04
CA LEU A 293 -5.78 -1.67 27.16
C LEU A 293 -6.00 -0.25 26.67
N ILE A 294 -5.59 0.77 27.43
CA ILE A 294 -5.63 2.16 26.98
C ILE A 294 -4.79 2.31 25.71
N ALA A 295 -3.55 1.80 25.71
CA ALA A 295 -2.68 1.84 24.54
C ALA A 295 -3.24 1.02 23.37
N GLU A 296 -3.76 -0.18 23.65
CA GLU A 296 -4.31 -1.05 22.60
C GLU A 296 -5.59 -0.48 21.96
N PHE A 297 -6.46 0.19 22.73
CA PHE A 297 -7.62 0.89 22.15
C PHE A 297 -7.22 2.15 21.41
N ASP A 298 -6.16 2.84 21.84
CA ASP A 298 -5.63 4.00 21.14
C ASP A 298 -5.12 3.62 19.74
N GLU A 299 -4.28 2.58 19.66
CA GLU A 299 -3.82 2.00 18.39
C GLU A 299 -5.00 1.58 17.51
N LEU A 300 -6.01 0.91 18.10
CA LEU A 300 -7.19 0.46 17.37
C LEU A 300 -8.02 1.61 16.78
N ARG A 301 -8.05 2.79 17.40
CA ARG A 301 -8.71 3.96 16.80
C ARG A 301 -8.01 4.38 15.51
N TRP A 302 -6.68 4.45 15.54
CA TRP A 302 -5.86 4.79 14.40
C TRP A 302 -5.88 3.71 13.30
N ASP A 303 -5.95 2.43 13.67
CA ASP A 303 -6.14 1.35 12.69
C ASP A 303 -7.46 1.52 11.90
N VAL A 304 -8.54 1.96 12.58
CA VAL A 304 -9.82 2.22 11.90
C VAL A 304 -9.69 3.42 10.95
N VAL A 305 -8.99 4.47 11.37
CA VAL A 305 -8.72 5.67 10.55
C VAL A 305 -7.90 5.28 9.32
N GLY A 306 -6.79 4.56 9.48
CA GLY A 306 -5.94 4.14 8.38
C GLY A 306 -6.66 3.24 7.36
N VAL A 307 -7.57 2.37 7.80
CA VAL A 307 -8.44 1.61 6.87
C VAL A 307 -9.38 2.55 6.11
N ALA A 308 -9.92 3.59 6.74
CA ALA A 308 -10.80 4.56 6.09
C ALA A 308 -10.05 5.40 5.03
N GLU A 309 -8.92 5.98 5.41
CA GLU A 309 -8.06 6.82 4.57
C GLU A 309 -7.60 6.10 3.33
N ARG A 310 -7.19 4.84 3.46
CA ARG A 310 -6.80 3.99 2.32
C ARG A 310 -7.87 3.95 1.23
N PHE A 311 -9.15 3.99 1.57
CA PHE A 311 -10.25 3.98 0.59
C PHE A 311 -10.83 5.38 0.32
N GLY A 312 -10.13 6.45 0.74
CA GLY A 312 -10.56 7.84 0.59
C GLY A 312 -11.84 8.15 1.36
N ILE A 313 -11.97 7.61 2.57
CA ILE A 313 -13.09 7.84 3.47
C ILE A 313 -12.61 8.67 4.66
N GLU A 314 -13.15 9.87 4.80
CA GLU A 314 -12.92 10.73 5.96
C GLU A 314 -13.90 10.35 7.09
N LEU A 315 -13.40 10.14 8.30
CA LEU A 315 -14.24 9.82 9.45
C LEU A 315 -14.59 11.10 10.24
N PRO A 316 -15.88 11.34 10.54
CA PRO A 316 -16.28 12.56 11.24
C PRO A 316 -15.86 12.54 12.71
N GLY A 317 -15.31 13.67 13.19
CA GLY A 317 -14.98 13.88 14.61
C GLY A 317 -13.72 13.15 15.08
N VAL A 318 -12.85 12.78 14.14
CA VAL A 318 -11.45 12.46 14.40
C VAL A 318 -10.70 13.79 14.24
N ASP A 319 -10.40 14.47 15.34
CA ASP A 319 -9.48 15.61 15.33
C ASP A 319 -8.09 15.06 15.67
N ASP A 320 -7.07 15.46 14.91
CA ASP A 320 -5.65 15.16 15.16
C ASP A 320 -5.13 15.70 16.52
#